data_AF-A0A7J6H1Z3-F1
#
_entry.id   AF-A0A7J6H1Z3-F1
#
_cell.length_a   1.000
_cell.length_b   1.000
_cell.length_c   1.000
_cell.angle_alpha   90.00
_cell.angle_beta   90.00
_cell.angle_gamma   90.00
#
_symmetry.space_group_name_H-M   'P 1'
#
loop_
_entity.id
_entity.type
_entity.pdbx_description
1 polymer ?
#
loop_
_entity_poly.entity_id
_entity_poly.type
_entity_poly.pdbx_seq_one_letter_code
_entity_poly.pdbx_strand_id
1 'polypeptide(L)'
;MARRGWPMSFVHSERARRRRRAPVGDLNTIGSWDELKLMLVRRFRSAHEGTIYDRFFALRQTDSVQEYRRRFESFAAAMGTMGDQGLQGVFVNGLRMEIQGPLRLLHPNGLIRAMELAESIEANQILHIQPLQSIVRLLRHHHHLHQLASNVSQRPN
;
A
#
# COMPACT_ATOMS: atom_id res chain seq x y z
N MET A 1 -71.88 4.51 12.32
CA MET A 1 -71.86 3.18 11.68
C MET A 1 -71.29 3.32 10.28
N ALA A 2 -70.25 2.51 9.96
CA ALA A 2 -69.76 2.08 8.63
C ALA A 2 -69.37 3.15 7.55
N ARG A 3 -68.44 2.96 6.61
CA ARG A 3 -67.26 2.11 6.36
C ARG A 3 -66.57 2.75 5.13
N ARG A 4 -65.24 2.76 5.16
CA ARG A 4 -64.20 2.85 4.09
C ARG A 4 -64.66 2.72 2.62
N GLY A 5 -64.02 3.49 1.75
CA GLY A 5 -63.94 3.23 0.30
C GLY A 5 -62.91 4.11 -0.41
N TRP A 6 -61.63 3.73 -0.33
CA TRP A 6 -60.55 4.32 -1.14
C TRP A 6 -60.70 3.85 -2.61
N PRO A 7 -60.38 4.69 -3.63
CA PRO A 7 -60.43 4.25 -5.02
C PRO A 7 -59.33 3.22 -5.31
N MET A 8 -59.77 2.03 -5.70
CA MET A 8 -58.94 0.92 -6.16
C MET A 8 -58.36 1.22 -7.54
N SER A 9 -57.12 1.69 -7.58
CA SER A 9 -56.16 1.30 -8.64
C SER A 9 -54.74 1.28 -8.09
N PHE A 10 -54.54 0.45 -7.07
CA PHE A 10 -53.23 -0.08 -6.71
C PHE A 10 -53.01 -1.38 -7.49
N VAL A 11 -52.46 -1.27 -8.70
CA VAL A 11 -51.78 -2.39 -9.35
C VAL A 11 -50.28 -2.08 -9.35
N HIS A 12 -49.65 -2.60 -8.30
CA HIS A 12 -48.33 -3.22 -8.29
C HIS A 12 -47.16 -2.43 -8.92
N SER A 13 -46.25 -2.09 -8.01
CA SER A 13 -44.85 -2.52 -8.04
C SER A 13 -43.83 -1.64 -8.79
N GLU A 14 -42.87 -1.14 -8.02
CA GLU A 14 -41.43 -1.31 -8.26
C GLU A 14 -40.83 -1.02 -9.65
N ARG A 15 -41.40 -0.17 -10.50
CA ARG A 15 -40.82 0.11 -11.84
C ARG A 15 -40.21 1.51 -12.00
N ALA A 16 -39.61 2.05 -10.95
CA ALA A 16 -38.87 3.32 -11.01
C ALA A 16 -37.39 3.21 -10.55
N ARG A 17 -36.78 2.01 -10.66
CA ARG A 17 -35.32 1.83 -10.51
C ARG A 17 -34.71 0.95 -11.61
N ARG A 18 -35.21 1.05 -12.84
CA ARG A 18 -34.36 0.69 -13.98
C ARG A 18 -33.41 1.87 -14.19
N ARG A 19 -32.26 1.84 -13.49
CA ARG A 19 -31.06 2.51 -13.98
C ARG A 19 -30.97 2.09 -15.44
N ARG A 20 -31.17 3.01 -16.38
CA ARG A 20 -30.89 2.77 -17.80
C ARG A 20 -29.40 2.39 -17.84
N ARG A 21 -29.12 1.09 -17.83
CA ARG A 21 -27.83 0.58 -18.27
C ARG A 21 -27.76 1.07 -19.71
N ALA A 22 -26.85 2.00 -19.99
CA ALA A 22 -26.61 2.47 -21.35
C ALA A 22 -26.50 1.25 -22.27
N PRO A 23 -27.01 1.33 -23.52
CA PRO A 23 -26.86 0.22 -24.45
C PRO A 23 -25.37 -0.11 -24.51
N VAL A 24 -25.05 -1.31 -24.04
CA VAL A 24 -23.73 -1.88 -24.16
C VAL A 24 -23.53 -1.98 -25.67
N GLY A 25 -22.65 -1.14 -26.23
CA GLY A 25 -22.35 -1.20 -27.66
C GLY A 25 -22.06 -2.64 -28.04
N ASP A 26 -22.79 -3.16 -29.02
CA ASP A 26 -22.60 -4.52 -29.50
C ASP A 26 -21.15 -4.68 -29.91
N LEU A 27 -20.50 -5.73 -29.43
CA LEU A 27 -19.09 -6.04 -29.77
C LEU A 27 -18.89 -6.24 -31.29
N ASN A 28 -19.99 -6.36 -32.04
CA ASN A 28 -20.03 -6.56 -33.49
C ASN A 28 -19.69 -5.31 -34.33
N THR A 29 -19.55 -4.14 -33.71
CA THR A 29 -19.22 -2.87 -34.40
C THR A 29 -17.79 -2.38 -34.16
N ILE A 30 -16.94 -3.18 -33.51
CA ILE A 30 -15.58 -2.77 -33.14
C ILE A 30 -14.66 -2.86 -34.36
N GLY A 31 -14.22 -1.72 -34.88
CA GLY A 31 -13.40 -1.62 -36.08
C GLY A 31 -11.90 -1.66 -35.83
N SER A 32 -11.45 -1.59 -34.57
CA SER A 32 -10.02 -1.62 -34.22
C SER A 32 -9.72 -2.15 -32.82
N TRP A 33 -8.47 -2.55 -32.61
CA TRP A 33 -7.97 -2.96 -31.28
C TRP A 33 -8.06 -1.83 -30.24
N ASP A 34 -7.84 -0.59 -30.64
CA ASP A 34 -7.93 0.57 -29.75
C ASP A 34 -9.37 0.84 -29.32
N GLU A 35 -10.33 0.67 -30.22
CA GLU A 35 -11.76 0.78 -29.92
C GLU A 35 -12.23 -0.31 -28.96
N LEU A 36 -11.76 -1.56 -29.14
CA LEU A 36 -12.01 -2.65 -28.21
C LEU A 36 -11.50 -2.31 -26.81
N LYS A 37 -10.25 -1.86 -26.70
CA LYS A 37 -9.65 -1.46 -25.41
C LYS A 37 -10.46 -0.35 -24.74
N LEU A 38 -10.86 0.67 -25.49
CA LEU A 38 -11.65 1.79 -24.96
C LEU A 38 -13.02 1.32 -24.42
N MET A 39 -13.70 0.44 -25.15
CA MET A 39 -14.98 -0.13 -24.74
C MET A 39 -14.86 -1.00 -23.49
N LEU A 40 -13.85 -1.86 -23.41
CA LEU A 40 -13.60 -2.70 -22.23
C LEU A 40 -13.29 -1.85 -21.00
N VAL A 41 -12.45 -0.83 -21.16
CA VAL A 41 -12.14 0.15 -20.10
C VAL A 41 -13.42 0.84 -19.61
N ARG A 42 -14.31 1.29 -20.51
CA ARG A 42 -15.60 1.92 -20.13
C ARG A 42 -16.57 0.95 -19.46
N ARG A 43 -16.58 -0.32 -19.87
CA ARG A 43 -17.51 -1.32 -19.37
C ARG A 43 -17.13 -1.82 -17.97
N PHE A 44 -15.83 -1.98 -17.73
CA PHE A 44 -15.33 -2.63 -16.51
C PHE A 44 -14.73 -1.67 -15.49
N ARG A 45 -14.33 -0.44 -15.86
CA ARG A 45 -13.98 0.57 -14.85
C ARG A 45 -15.23 1.03 -14.11
N SER A 46 -15.19 0.97 -12.79
CA SER A 46 -16.23 1.64 -12.00
C SER A 46 -16.07 3.16 -12.09
N ALA A 47 -17.20 3.89 -12.12
CA ALA A 47 -17.18 5.35 -12.20
C ALA A 47 -16.51 6.04 -10.99
N HIS A 48 -16.28 5.30 -9.90
CA HIS A 48 -15.69 5.80 -8.65
C HIS A 48 -14.22 5.41 -8.48
N GLU A 49 -13.63 4.67 -9.42
CA GLU A 49 -12.29 4.10 -9.26
C GLU A 49 -11.13 5.09 -9.43
N GLY A 50 -11.42 6.38 -9.66
CA GLY A 50 -10.39 7.39 -9.91
C GLY A 50 -9.52 7.08 -11.13
N THR A 51 -8.49 7.89 -11.34
CA THR A 51 -7.40 7.62 -12.29
C THR A 51 -6.42 6.60 -11.72
N ILE A 52 -5.54 6.05 -12.57
CA ILE A 52 -4.46 5.19 -12.09
C ILE A 52 -3.54 5.92 -11.10
N TYR A 53 -3.31 7.23 -11.32
CA TYR A 53 -2.55 8.09 -10.43
C TYR A 53 -3.25 8.27 -9.09
N ASP A 54 -4.57 8.51 -9.09
CA ASP A 54 -5.33 8.65 -7.84
C ASP A 54 -5.22 7.38 -7.00
N ARG A 55 -5.38 6.21 -7.64
CA ARG A 55 -5.24 4.91 -6.94
C ARG A 55 -3.83 4.66 -6.45
N PHE A 56 -2.82 5.03 -7.24
CA PHE A 56 -1.42 4.88 -6.86
C PHE A 56 -1.07 5.74 -5.64
N PHE A 57 -1.42 7.03 -5.65
CA PHE A 57 -1.15 7.92 -4.53
C PHE A 57 -1.99 7.61 -3.28
N ALA A 58 -3.15 6.99 -3.46
CA ALA A 58 -3.97 6.49 -2.37
C ALA A 58 -3.52 5.13 -1.82
N LEU A 59 -2.54 4.45 -2.45
CA LEU A 59 -2.11 3.12 -2.05
C LEU A 59 -1.52 3.15 -0.64
N ARG A 60 -2.04 2.31 0.26
CA ARG A 60 -1.56 2.13 1.63
C ARG A 60 -1.31 0.66 1.92
N GLN A 61 -0.29 0.39 2.73
CA GLN A 61 -0.04 -0.91 3.30
C GLN A 61 -1.18 -1.28 4.26
N THR A 62 -1.91 -2.33 3.88
CA THR A 62 -3.02 -2.91 4.66
C THR A 62 -2.65 -4.27 5.26
N ASP A 63 -1.64 -4.94 4.69
CA ASP A 63 -1.18 -6.28 5.05
C ASP A 63 0.35 -6.27 5.25
N SER A 64 1.05 -7.32 4.79
CA SER A 64 2.52 -7.36 4.79
C SER A 64 3.14 -6.33 3.84
N VAL A 65 4.40 -5.97 4.10
CA VAL A 65 5.21 -5.13 3.21
C VAL A 65 5.36 -5.78 1.85
N GLN A 66 5.54 -7.10 1.79
CA GLN A 66 5.67 -7.83 0.53
C GLN A 66 4.40 -7.71 -0.32
N GLU A 67 3.22 -7.83 0.29
CA GLU A 67 1.95 -7.70 -0.42
C GLU A 67 1.70 -6.25 -0.87
N TYR A 68 2.05 -5.29 -0.02
CA TYR A 68 2.01 -3.88 -0.39
C TYR A 68 2.96 -3.56 -1.56
N ARG A 69 4.20 -4.06 -1.52
CA ARG A 69 5.22 -3.91 -2.57
C ARG A 69 4.71 -4.46 -3.90
N ARG A 70 4.14 -5.67 -3.90
CA ARG A 70 3.56 -6.28 -5.10
C ARG A 70 2.49 -5.39 -5.75
N ARG A 71 1.59 -4.83 -4.94
CA ARG A 71 0.56 -3.88 -5.42
C ARG A 71 1.19 -2.59 -5.94
N PHE A 72 2.16 -2.04 -5.21
CA PHE A 72 2.89 -0.84 -5.61
C PHE A 72 3.58 -1.01 -6.96
N GLU A 73 4.33 -2.10 -7.14
CA GLU A 73 5.02 -2.44 -8.39
C GLU A 73 4.04 -2.63 -9.55
N SER A 74 2.88 -3.26 -9.31
CA SER A 74 1.83 -3.39 -10.33
C SER A 74 1.31 -2.04 -10.81
N PHE A 75 1.09 -1.08 -9.90
CA PHE A 75 0.70 0.27 -10.29
C PHE A 75 1.86 1.02 -10.95
N ALA A 76 3.07 0.94 -10.40
CA ALA A 76 4.26 1.60 -10.92
C ALA A 76 4.59 1.14 -12.35
N ALA A 77 4.46 -0.15 -12.66
CA ALA A 77 4.66 -0.70 -14.00
C ALA A 77 3.57 -0.27 -15.00
N ALA A 78 2.35 -0.07 -14.52
CA ALA A 78 1.23 0.40 -15.33
C ALA A 78 1.26 1.93 -15.55
N MET A 79 2.02 2.66 -14.73
CA MET A 79 2.31 4.07 -14.94
C MET A 79 3.59 4.21 -15.75
N GLY A 80 3.66 5.26 -16.56
CA GLY A 80 4.87 5.60 -17.30
C GLY A 80 5.97 6.16 -16.41
N THR A 81 6.74 7.09 -16.95
CA THR A 81 7.94 7.65 -16.31
C THR A 81 7.60 8.50 -15.07
N MET A 82 7.78 7.91 -13.88
CA MET A 82 8.04 8.64 -12.63
C MET A 82 9.51 8.47 -12.26
N GLY A 83 10.15 9.53 -11.76
CA GLY A 83 11.53 9.43 -11.29
C GLY A 83 11.65 8.66 -9.97
N ASP A 84 12.79 8.01 -9.76
CA ASP A 84 13.07 7.14 -8.61
C ASP A 84 12.81 7.81 -7.26
N GLN A 85 13.17 9.09 -7.11
CA GLN A 85 12.93 9.85 -5.88
C GLN A 85 11.42 10.01 -5.59
N GLY A 86 10.61 10.22 -6.62
CA GLY A 86 9.16 10.31 -6.51
C GLY A 86 8.55 8.96 -6.13
N LEU A 87 8.98 7.88 -6.79
CA LEU A 87 8.53 6.53 -6.47
C LEU A 87 8.91 6.13 -5.04
N GLN A 88 10.14 6.43 -4.62
CA GLN A 88 10.58 6.21 -3.24
C GLN A 88 9.70 6.97 -2.25
N GLY A 89 9.43 8.26 -2.51
CA GLY A 89 8.56 9.08 -1.65
C GLY A 89 7.16 8.50 -1.49
N VAL A 90 6.53 8.08 -2.60
CA VAL A 90 5.20 7.46 -2.56
C VAL A 90 5.24 6.12 -1.83
N PHE A 91 6.23 5.27 -2.13
CA PHE A 91 6.38 3.97 -1.49
C PHE A 91 6.47 4.11 0.03
N VAL A 92 7.38 4.97 0.52
CA VAL A 92 7.59 5.20 1.95
C VAL A 92 6.34 5.77 2.61
N ASN A 93 5.68 6.75 1.98
CA ASN A 93 4.48 7.36 2.54
C ASN A 93 3.32 6.37 2.63
N GLY A 94 3.24 5.37 1.75
CA GLY A 94 2.18 4.37 1.79
C GLY A 94 2.38 3.24 2.83
N LEU A 95 3.57 3.09 3.43
CA LEU A 95 3.83 2.09 4.47
C LEU A 95 3.09 2.41 5.78
N ARG A 96 2.94 1.42 6.68
CA ARG A 96 2.44 1.69 8.05
C ARG A 96 3.43 2.56 8.83
N MET A 97 2.90 3.41 9.73
CA MET A 97 3.70 4.36 10.50
C MET A 97 4.84 3.72 11.30
N GLU A 98 4.60 2.52 11.84
CA GLU A 98 5.59 1.72 12.57
C GLU A 98 6.81 1.34 11.73
N ILE A 99 6.66 1.23 10.40
CA ILE A 99 7.76 0.97 9.47
C ILE A 99 8.38 2.29 9.00
N GLN A 100 7.55 3.32 8.74
CA GLN A 100 8.02 4.61 8.24
C GLN A 100 9.06 5.28 9.15
N GLY A 101 8.86 5.24 10.47
CA GLY A 101 9.78 5.86 11.44
C GLY A 101 11.22 5.34 11.31
N PRO A 102 11.45 4.02 11.51
CA PRO A 102 12.76 3.40 11.32
C PRO A 102 13.35 3.66 9.93
N LEU A 103 12.52 3.61 8.89
CA LEU A 103 12.96 3.77 7.51
C LEU A 103 13.47 5.20 7.24
N ARG A 104 12.84 6.22 7.82
CA ARG A 104 13.33 7.61 7.75
C ARG A 104 14.66 7.78 8.48
N LEU A 105 14.88 7.09 9.60
CA LEU A 105 16.16 7.12 10.33
C LEU A 105 17.30 6.46 9.55
N LEU A 106 16.99 5.41 8.79
CA LEU A 106 17.97 4.68 7.99
C LEU A 106 18.34 5.38 6.68
N HIS A 107 17.61 6.43 6.30
CA HIS A 107 17.84 7.22 5.08
C HIS A 107 18.16 6.37 3.84
N PRO A 108 17.23 5.49 3.38
CA PRO A 108 17.48 4.67 2.21
C PRO A 108 17.81 5.53 0.99
N ASN A 109 18.83 5.11 0.25
CA ASN A 109 19.20 5.71 -1.01
C ASN A 109 18.55 4.93 -2.16
N GLY A 110 17.41 5.41 -2.64
CA GLY A 110 16.66 4.80 -3.73
C GLY A 110 15.52 3.87 -3.30
N LEU A 111 14.64 3.59 -4.26
CA LEU A 111 13.43 2.79 -4.07
C LEU A 111 13.74 1.35 -3.64
N ILE A 112 14.68 0.68 -4.32
CA ILE A 112 15.04 -0.71 -4.04
C ILE A 112 15.52 -0.86 -2.59
N ARG A 113 16.39 0.05 -2.14
CA ARG A 113 16.88 0.04 -0.77
C ARG A 113 15.75 0.30 0.24
N ALA A 114 14.83 1.19 -0.07
CA ALA A 114 13.66 1.43 0.77
C ALA A 114 12.78 0.18 0.90
N MET A 115 12.57 -0.58 -0.18
CA MET A 115 11.80 -1.83 -0.16
C MET A 115 12.47 -2.91 0.71
N GLU A 116 13.77 -3.15 0.52
CA GLU A 116 14.55 -4.12 1.31
C GLU A 116 14.52 -3.80 2.81
N LEU A 117 14.70 -2.51 3.14
CA LEU A 117 14.67 -2.06 4.53
C LEU A 117 13.28 -2.19 5.13
N ALA A 118 12.22 -1.87 4.38
CA ALA A 118 10.84 -2.03 4.86
C ALA A 118 10.54 -3.49 5.23
N GLU A 119 10.93 -4.45 4.39
CA GLU A 119 10.76 -5.88 4.67
C GLU A 119 11.60 -6.31 5.89
N SER A 120 12.84 -5.83 5.99
CA SER A 120 13.71 -6.10 7.15
C SER A 120 13.15 -5.51 8.45
N ILE A 121 12.52 -4.34 8.38
CA ILE A 121 11.85 -3.68 9.51
C ILE A 121 10.64 -4.50 9.96
N GLU A 122 9.77 -4.91 9.03
CA GLU A 122 8.60 -5.73 9.36
C GLU A 122 8.99 -7.09 9.96
N ALA A 123 10.07 -7.70 9.45
CA ALA A 123 10.60 -8.95 9.98
C ALA A 123 11.34 -8.80 11.33
N ASN A 124 11.44 -7.59 11.89
CA ASN A 124 12.28 -7.25 13.06
C ASN A 124 13.77 -7.62 12.88
N GLN A 125 14.25 -7.65 11.64
CA GLN A 125 15.63 -8.02 11.27
C GLN A 125 16.57 -6.82 11.14
N ILE A 126 16.13 -5.60 11.47
CA ILE A 126 16.95 -4.35 11.46
C ILE A 126 18.24 -4.50 12.26
N LEU A 127 18.24 -5.36 13.28
CA LEU A 127 19.43 -5.68 14.06
C LEU A 127 20.57 -6.26 13.19
N HIS A 128 20.32 -6.66 11.94
CA HIS A 128 21.32 -7.12 10.97
C HIS A 128 21.76 -6.03 9.96
N ILE A 129 21.66 -4.74 10.30
CA ILE A 129 22.17 -3.64 9.47
C ILE A 129 23.44 -3.06 10.12
N GLN A 130 24.57 -3.17 9.41
CA GLN A 130 25.94 -3.15 9.94
C GLN A 130 26.49 -1.84 10.59
N PRO A 131 25.90 -0.64 10.51
CA PRO A 131 26.41 0.49 11.30
C PRO A 131 26.05 0.40 12.79
N LEU A 132 24.81 0.02 13.11
CA LEU A 132 24.31 0.02 14.48
C LEU A 132 24.82 -1.18 15.30
N GLN A 133 25.12 -2.31 14.66
CA GLN A 133 25.80 -3.44 15.30
C GLN A 133 27.17 -3.07 15.86
N SER A 134 27.95 -2.24 15.14
CA SER A 134 29.26 -1.78 15.62
C SER A 134 29.12 -1.00 16.91
N ILE A 135 28.15 -0.07 16.99
CA ILE A 135 27.89 0.74 18.19
C ILE A 135 27.35 -0.13 19.33
N VAL A 136 26.36 -1.00 19.07
CA VAL A 136 25.78 -1.87 20.10
C VAL A 136 26.79 -2.90 20.63
N ARG A 137 27.65 -3.47 19.77
CA ARG A 137 28.75 -4.35 20.19
C ARG A 137 29.80 -3.59 21.00
N LEU A 138 30.16 -2.37 20.59
CA LEU A 138 31.09 -1.51 21.34
C LEU A 138 30.55 -1.17 22.73
N LEU A 139 29.27 -0.79 22.83
CA LEU A 139 28.64 -0.49 24.13
C LEU A 139 28.56 -1.71 25.04
N ARG A 140 28.23 -2.89 24.49
CA ARG A 140 28.19 -4.14 25.25
C ARG A 140 29.58 -4.59 25.69
N HIS A 141 30.59 -4.42 24.84
CA HIS A 141 31.98 -4.74 25.16
C HIS A 141 32.53 -3.81 26.24
N HIS A 142 32.26 -2.50 26.15
CA HIS A 142 32.69 -1.54 27.16
C HIS A 142 32.05 -1.80 28.53
N HIS A 143 30.76 -2.15 28.56
CA HIS A 143 30.10 -2.55 29.81
C HIS A 143 30.70 -3.82 30.41
N HIS A 144 31.01 -4.82 29.59
CA HIS A 144 31.67 -6.06 30.03
C HIS A 144 33.09 -5.80 30.58
N LEU A 145 33.87 -4.93 29.93
CA LEU A 145 35.20 -4.54 30.42
C LEU A 145 35.13 -3.84 31.79
N HIS A 146 34.13 -2.98 32.00
CA HIS A 146 33.88 -2.36 33.30
C HIS A 146 33.55 -3.40 34.38
N GLN A 147 32.71 -4.38 34.07
CA GLN A 147 32.39 -5.45 35.02
C GLN A 147 33.62 -6.31 35.37
N LEU A 148 34.46 -6.62 34.39
CA LEU A 148 35.71 -7.36 34.63
C LEU A 148 36.70 -6.55 35.48
N ALA A 149 36.86 -5.26 35.20
CA ALA A 149 37.73 -4.38 35.97
C ALA A 149 37.25 -4.25 37.43
N SER A 150 35.94 -4.16 37.66
CA SER A 150 35.35 -4.15 39.00
C SER A 150 35.56 -5.48 39.74
N ASN A 151 35.44 -6.62 39.05
CA ASN A 151 35.61 -7.94 39.66
C ASN A 151 37.07 -8.27 39.99
N VAL A 152 38.03 -7.77 39.22
CA VAL A 152 39.48 -7.96 39.49
C VAL A 152 39.92 -7.19 40.73
N SER A 153 39.39 -5.98 40.96
CA SER A 153 39.65 -5.21 42.18
C SER A 153 39.05 -5.79 43.47
N GLN A 154 38.10 -6.74 43.37
CA GLN A 154 37.43 -7.33 44.52
C GLN A 154 37.98 -8.73 44.91
N ARG A 155 39.04 -9.22 44.26
CA ARG A 155 39.66 -10.50 44.66
C ARG A 155 40.49 -10.31 45.94
N PRO A 156 40.18 -11.00 47.04
CA PRO A 156 41.04 -10.97 48.22
C PRO A 156 42.33 -11.76 47.97
N ASN A 157 43.45 -11.27 48.52
CA ASN A 157 44.75 -11.93 48.57
C ASN A 157 44.72 -13.19 49.44
#